data_AF-A0A1I5CKE4-F1
#
_entry.id   AF-A0A1I5CKE4-F1
#
_cell.length_a   1.000
_cell.length_b   1.000
_cell.length_c   1.000
_cell.angle_alpha   90.00
_cell.angle_beta   90.00
_cell.angle_gamma   90.00
#
_symmetry.space_group_name_H-M   'P 1'
#
loop_
_entity.id
_entity.type
_entity.pdbx_description
1 polymer ?
#
loop_
_entity_poly.entity_id
_entity_poly.type
_entity_poly.pdbx_seq_one_letter_code
_entity_poly.pdbx_strand_id
1 'polypeptide(L)'
;MEDACQFTERLTEHKYRGSYEQIAKGIITYAQNPILEVVRFYQQVIVSFLIGNNDMHLKNFSLIAFNNDQYHLARAYDMIAAKLLMPEDSEELALKLNEKKRKLKRNDFNEAMSKACIPDKAIKNLWNRIQ
;
A
#
# COMPACT_ATOMS: atom_id res chain seq x y z
N MET A 1 -17.26 -3.21 -3.72
CA MET A 1 -15.98 -2.60 -3.26
C MET A 1 -15.66 -3.25 -1.95
N GLU A 2 -14.44 -3.79 -1.82
CA GLU A 2 -13.97 -4.47 -0.62
C GLU A 2 -12.66 -3.83 -0.16
N ASP A 3 -12.54 -3.52 1.13
CA ASP A 3 -11.31 -3.01 1.71
C ASP A 3 -10.31 -4.14 2.07
N ALA A 4 -9.06 -3.78 2.39
CA ALA A 4 -8.04 -4.77 2.66
C ALA A 4 -8.25 -5.51 3.99
N CYS A 5 -9.11 -5.05 4.90
CA CYS A 5 -9.54 -5.91 6.00
C CYS A 5 -10.39 -7.05 5.45
N GLN A 6 -11.33 -6.78 4.55
CA GLN A 6 -12.24 -7.77 3.97
C GLN A 6 -11.50 -8.81 3.13
N PHE A 7 -10.76 -8.39 2.09
CA PHE A 7 -10.11 -9.35 1.18
C PHE A 7 -8.87 -10.04 1.79
N THR A 8 -8.46 -9.65 3.00
CA THR A 8 -7.45 -10.37 3.77
C THR A 8 -8.02 -11.08 5.02
N GLU A 9 -9.34 -11.18 5.13
CA GLU A 9 -10.07 -11.90 6.18
C GLU A 9 -9.72 -11.42 7.61
N ARG A 10 -9.63 -10.11 7.80
CA ARG A 10 -9.34 -9.47 9.09
C ARG A 10 -10.54 -8.71 9.63
N LEU A 11 -10.71 -8.78 10.95
CA LEU A 11 -11.66 -7.94 11.67
C LEU A 11 -11.27 -6.47 11.57
N THR A 12 -12.26 -5.57 11.59
CA THR A 12 -12.02 -4.10 11.52
C THR A 12 -11.15 -3.58 12.67
N GLU A 13 -11.25 -4.18 13.86
CA GLU A 13 -10.38 -3.88 15.01
C GLU A 13 -8.90 -4.20 14.76
N HIS A 14 -8.59 -4.98 13.72
CA HIS A 14 -7.24 -5.32 13.30
C HIS A 14 -6.75 -4.46 12.13
N LYS A 15 -7.39 -3.31 11.84
CA LYS A 15 -7.01 -2.43 10.72
C LYS A 15 -5.54 -1.99 10.72
N TYR A 16 -4.89 -1.91 11.88
CA TYR A 16 -3.44 -1.62 12.03
C TYR A 16 -2.56 -2.87 12.14
N ARG A 17 -3.15 -4.07 12.21
CA ARG A 17 -2.45 -5.34 12.39
C ARG A 17 -2.25 -6.04 11.05
N GLY A 18 -1.24 -5.59 10.32
CA GLY A 18 -0.85 -6.18 9.06
C GLY A 18 0.41 -5.57 8.47
N SER A 19 0.68 -5.91 7.21
CA SER A 19 1.79 -5.36 6.45
C SER A 19 1.37 -5.00 5.03
N TYR A 20 2.10 -4.08 4.39
CA TYR A 20 1.81 -3.71 3.01
C TYR A 20 2.01 -4.89 2.06
N GLU A 21 2.89 -5.84 2.37
CA GLU A 21 3.07 -7.08 1.61
C GLU A 21 1.83 -7.99 1.67
N GLN A 22 1.10 -8.00 2.79
CA GLN A 22 -0.16 -8.74 2.88
C GLN A 22 -1.24 -8.14 1.98
N ILE A 23 -1.32 -6.80 1.93
CA ILE A 23 -2.21 -6.10 0.99
C ILE A 23 -1.79 -6.41 -0.46
N ALA A 24 -0.49 -6.28 -0.77
CA ALA A 24 0.05 -6.58 -2.10
C ALA A 24 -0.29 -8.01 -2.53
N LYS A 25 -0.17 -8.99 -1.63
CA LYS A 25 -0.56 -10.38 -1.90
C LYS A 25 -2.05 -10.49 -2.22
N GLY A 26 -2.92 -9.83 -1.46
CA GLY A 26 -4.36 -9.81 -1.74
C GLY A 26 -4.69 -9.18 -3.10
N ILE A 27 -4.05 -8.05 -3.44
CA ILE A 27 -4.19 -7.42 -4.76
C ILE A 27 -3.74 -8.38 -5.86
N ILE A 28 -2.61 -9.07 -5.69
CA ILE A 28 -2.11 -10.04 -6.68
C ILE A 28 -3.07 -11.20 -6.88
N THR A 29 -3.72 -11.67 -5.80
CA THR A 29 -4.68 -12.77 -5.86
C THR A 29 -5.96 -12.40 -6.59
N TYR A 30 -6.50 -11.21 -6.34
CA TYR A 30 -7.87 -10.88 -6.75
C TYR A 30 -7.96 -9.93 -7.94
N ALA A 31 -6.94 -9.10 -8.20
CA ALA A 31 -7.03 -8.09 -9.25
C ALA A 31 -6.95 -8.69 -10.66
N GLN A 32 -7.69 -8.10 -11.61
CA GLN A 32 -7.69 -8.50 -13.01
C GLN A 32 -6.33 -8.31 -13.70
N ASN A 33 -5.59 -7.25 -13.32
CA ASN A 33 -4.23 -6.98 -13.80
C ASN A 33 -3.26 -6.83 -12.60
N PRO A 34 -2.85 -7.95 -11.99
CA PRO A 34 -2.11 -7.98 -10.71
C PRO A 34 -0.90 -7.06 -10.67
N ILE A 35 -0.04 -7.13 -11.68
CA ILE A 35 1.23 -6.37 -11.69
C ILE A 35 0.98 -4.88 -11.85
N LEU A 36 0.02 -4.48 -12.69
CA LEU A 36 -0.34 -3.07 -12.83
C LEU A 36 -0.93 -2.50 -11.54
N GLU A 37 -1.85 -3.23 -10.91
CA GLU A 37 -2.53 -2.77 -9.70
C GLU A 37 -1.57 -2.74 -8.50
N VAL A 38 -0.66 -3.70 -8.37
CA VAL A 38 0.33 -3.68 -7.27
C VAL A 38 1.36 -2.56 -7.45
N VAL A 39 1.74 -2.19 -8.68
CA VAL A 39 2.57 -1.00 -8.95
C VAL A 39 1.84 0.28 -8.51
N ARG A 40 0.54 0.41 -8.80
CA ARG A 40 -0.28 1.54 -8.34
C ARG A 40 -0.41 1.56 -6.82
N PHE A 41 -0.55 0.40 -6.19
CA PHE A 41 -0.59 0.27 -4.73
C PHE A 41 0.72 0.77 -4.10
N TYR A 42 1.89 0.30 -4.54
CA TYR A 42 3.14 0.80 -4.00
C TYR A 42 3.37 2.28 -4.31
N GLN A 43 2.84 2.81 -5.41
CA GLN A 43 2.80 4.26 -5.63
C GLN A 43 2.04 4.98 -4.51
N GLN A 44 0.86 4.49 -4.11
CA GLN A 44 0.09 5.04 -2.99
C GLN A 44 0.88 4.96 -1.68
N VAL A 45 1.51 3.82 -1.38
CA VAL A 45 2.32 3.64 -0.16
C VAL A 45 3.52 4.60 -0.13
N ILE A 46 4.23 4.77 -1.24
CA ILE A 46 5.37 5.71 -1.33
C ILE A 46 4.88 7.14 -1.14
N VAL A 47 3.78 7.54 -1.78
CA VAL A 47 3.22 8.88 -1.61
C VAL A 47 2.78 9.11 -0.17
N SER A 48 2.12 8.14 0.47
CA SER A 48 1.75 8.20 1.89
C SER A 48 2.96 8.42 2.79
N PHE A 49 4.06 7.71 2.54
CA PHE A 49 5.32 7.93 3.26
C PHE A 49 5.86 9.36 3.06
N LEU A 50 5.90 9.84 1.82
CA LEU A 50 6.46 11.16 1.48
C LEU A 50 5.68 12.32 2.08
N ILE A 51 4.34 12.23 2.12
CA ILE A 51 3.49 13.27 2.72
C ILE A 51 3.37 13.14 4.24
N GLY A 52 3.96 12.12 4.86
CA GLY A 52 3.83 11.85 6.29
C GLY A 52 2.44 11.37 6.69
N ASN A 53 1.79 10.54 5.87
CA ASN A 53 0.56 9.84 6.23
C ASN A 53 0.87 8.54 6.98
N ASN A 54 1.06 8.66 8.29
CA ASN A 54 1.25 7.55 9.22
C ASN A 54 -0.05 6.85 9.67
N ASP A 55 -1.22 7.22 9.13
CA ASP A 55 -2.51 6.58 9.42
C ASP A 55 -3.07 5.73 8.24
N MET A 56 -2.29 5.58 7.16
CA MET A 56 -2.62 4.79 5.97
C MET A 56 -2.64 3.27 6.24
N HIS A 57 -3.74 2.77 6.80
CA HIS A 57 -3.93 1.40 7.30
C HIS A 57 -4.77 0.51 6.36
N LEU A 58 -5.09 -0.74 6.75
CA LEU A 58 -5.74 -1.73 5.85
C LEU A 58 -7.01 -1.21 5.17
N LYS A 59 -7.86 -0.48 5.90
CA LYS A 59 -9.14 0.02 5.36
C LYS A 59 -8.99 1.15 4.32
N ASN A 60 -7.80 1.72 4.17
CA ASN A 60 -7.54 2.77 3.19
C ASN A 60 -7.18 2.23 1.80
N PHE A 61 -7.11 0.90 1.65
CA PHE A 61 -6.92 0.24 0.38
C PHE A 61 -8.12 -0.62 0.08
N SER A 62 -8.66 -0.50 -1.14
CA SER A 62 -9.81 -1.28 -1.58
C SER A 62 -9.64 -1.78 -3.00
N LEU A 63 -10.28 -2.92 -3.25
CA LEU A 63 -10.55 -3.43 -4.59
C LEU A 63 -12.00 -3.12 -4.96
N ILE A 64 -12.19 -2.56 -6.16
CA ILE A 64 -13.51 -2.30 -6.74
C ILE A 64 -13.77 -3.36 -7.78
N ALA A 65 -14.87 -4.10 -7.60
CA ALA A 65 -15.41 -5.00 -8.61
C ALA A 65 -16.09 -4.18 -9.72
N PHE A 66 -15.68 -4.42 -10.95
CA PHE A 66 -16.35 -3.96 -12.16
C PHE A 66 -17.17 -5.10 -12.75
N ASN A 67 -17.86 -4.84 -13.88
CA ASN A 67 -18.61 -5.86 -14.60
C ASN A 67 -17.71 -7.09 -14.87
N ASN A 68 -18.28 -8.29 -14.75
CA ASN A 68 -17.60 -9.58 -14.95
C ASN A 68 -16.53 -9.92 -13.89
N ASP A 69 -16.75 -9.59 -12.62
CA ASP A 69 -15.85 -9.93 -11.50
C ASP A 69 -14.40 -9.44 -11.69
N GLN A 70 -14.24 -8.35 -12.43
CA GLN A 70 -12.93 -7.73 -12.65
C GLN A 70 -12.63 -6.77 -11.50
N TYR A 71 -11.71 -7.16 -10.62
CA TYR A 71 -11.29 -6.31 -9.51
C TYR A 71 -10.13 -5.41 -9.90
N HIS A 72 -10.22 -4.14 -9.53
CA HIS A 72 -9.17 -3.14 -9.70
C HIS A 72 -8.90 -2.41 -8.40
N LEU A 73 -7.66 -1.94 -8.19
CA LEU A 73 -7.35 -1.09 -7.06
C LEU A 73 -8.13 0.21 -7.16
N ALA A 74 -8.79 0.59 -6.06
CA ALA A 74 -9.45 1.87 -5.95
C ALA A 74 -8.46 3.03 -6.14
N ARG A 75 -8.97 4.18 -6.62
CA ARG A 75 -8.19 5.42 -6.55
C ARG A 75 -7.84 5.72 -5.10
N ALA A 76 -6.70 6.38 -4.88
CA ALA A 76 -6.28 6.75 -3.54
C ALA A 76 -7.32 7.66 -2.87
N TYR A 77 -7.64 7.39 -1.61
CA TYR A 77 -8.48 8.21 -0.75
C TYR A 77 -7.85 8.29 0.63
N ASP A 78 -8.31 9.23 1.45
CA ASP A 78 -7.78 9.42 2.82
C ASP A 78 -6.26 9.67 2.88
N MET A 79 -5.75 10.39 1.88
CA MET A 79 -4.35 10.79 1.76
C MET A 79 -4.13 12.08 2.56
N ILE A 80 -3.90 11.96 3.87
CA ILE A 80 -3.77 13.09 4.80
C ILE A 80 -2.36 13.11 5.40
N ALA A 81 -1.72 14.28 5.46
CA ALA A 81 -0.42 14.47 6.11
C ALA A 81 -0.54 14.46 7.66
N ALA A 82 -1.01 13.33 8.20
CA ALA A 82 -1.36 13.17 9.61
C ALA A 82 -0.20 13.46 10.57
N LYS A 83 1.05 13.22 10.16
CA LYS A 83 2.25 13.55 10.95
C LYS A 83 2.39 15.04 11.29
N LEU A 84 1.81 15.94 10.50
CA LEU A 84 1.79 17.38 10.83
C LEU A 84 0.95 17.68 12.06
N LEU A 85 -0.06 16.86 12.34
CA LEU A 85 -0.96 17.02 13.48
C LEU A 85 -0.45 16.28 14.73
N MET A 86 0.39 15.26 14.55
CA MET A 86 0.91 14.39 15.61
C MET A 86 2.45 14.28 15.51
N PRO A 87 3.20 15.37 15.79
CA PRO A 87 4.66 15.39 15.65
C PRO A 87 5.37 14.44 16.62
N GLU A 88 4.74 14.05 17.73
CA GLU A 88 5.23 13.07 18.69
C GLU A 88 5.17 11.63 18.16
N ASP A 89 4.37 11.36 17.12
CA ASP A 89 4.35 10.04 16.51
C ASP A 89 5.63 9.79 15.70
N SER A 90 6.40 8.82 16.20
CA SER A 90 7.67 8.41 15.60
C SER A 90 7.50 7.43 14.43
N GLU A 91 6.30 6.89 14.20
CA GLU A 91 6.02 6.03 13.05
C GLU A 91 6.01 6.86 11.75
N GLU A 92 6.45 6.24 10.65
CA GLU A 92 6.46 6.85 9.31
C GLU A 92 5.37 6.23 8.41
N LEU A 93 4.87 5.05 8.76
CA LEU A 93 3.80 4.32 8.08
C LEU A 93 2.90 3.63 9.11
N ALA A 94 1.61 3.49 8.80
CA ALA A 94 0.66 2.83 9.70
C ALA A 94 0.85 1.31 9.79
N LEU A 95 1.28 0.67 8.69
CA LEU A 95 1.51 -0.77 8.59
C LEU A 95 2.99 -1.07 8.41
N LYS A 96 3.38 -2.32 8.68
CA LYS A 96 4.77 -2.75 8.48
C LYS A 96 5.11 -2.80 6.99
N LEU A 97 6.33 -2.38 6.65
CA LEU A 97 7.02 -2.62 5.39
C LEU A 97 8.39 -3.22 5.72
N ASN A 98 8.69 -4.43 5.22
CA ASN A 98 9.83 -5.24 5.66
C ASN A 98 9.96 -5.26 7.19
N GLU A 99 8.85 -5.60 7.86
CA GLU A 99 8.75 -5.76 9.32
C GLU A 99 8.94 -4.49 10.16
N LYS A 100 9.18 -3.33 9.52
CA LYS A 100 9.38 -2.04 10.21
C LYS A 100 8.38 -0.98 9.76
N LYS A 101 8.23 0.05 10.59
CA LYS A 101 7.38 1.22 10.34
C LYS A 101 8.12 2.56 10.40
N ARG A 102 9.43 2.52 10.68
CA ARG A 102 10.27 3.69 10.91
C ARG A 102 11.67 3.46 10.34
N LYS A 103 12.42 4.54 10.09
CA LYS A 103 13.75 4.48 9.46
C LYS A 103 13.68 3.77 8.11
N LEU A 104 12.61 4.03 7.37
CA LEU A 104 12.39 3.50 6.03
C LEU A 104 13.30 4.23 5.05
N LYS A 105 13.91 3.45 4.17
CA LYS A 105 14.77 3.90 3.09
C LYS A 105 14.19 3.41 1.78
N ARG A 106 14.59 4.04 0.68
CA ARG A 106 14.22 3.62 -0.68
C ARG A 106 14.43 2.12 -0.92
N ASN A 107 15.50 1.54 -0.39
CA ASN A 107 15.80 0.12 -0.56
C ASN A 107 14.72 -0.79 0.05
N ASP A 108 14.06 -0.37 1.12
CA ASP A 108 12.98 -1.16 1.73
C ASP A 108 11.78 -1.26 0.80
N PHE A 109 11.41 -0.15 0.16
CA PHE A 109 10.36 -0.15 -0.86
C PHE A 109 10.76 -0.99 -2.07
N ASN A 110 12.02 -0.90 -2.52
CA ASN A 110 12.52 -1.75 -3.62
C ASN A 110 12.38 -3.23 -3.27
N GLU A 111 12.83 -3.64 -2.09
CA GLU A 111 12.76 -5.02 -1.64
C GLU A 111 11.31 -5.52 -1.55
N ALA A 112 10.39 -4.71 -1.00
CA ALA A 112 8.98 -5.05 -0.92
C ALA A 112 8.34 -5.18 -2.32
N MET A 113 8.66 -4.25 -3.24
CA MET A 113 8.20 -4.31 -4.63
C MET A 113 8.74 -5.52 -5.38
N SER A 114 10.02 -5.87 -5.19
CA SER A 114 10.63 -7.07 -5.79
C SER A 114 10.00 -8.36 -5.23
N LYS A 115 9.72 -8.43 -3.92
CA LYS A 115 8.98 -9.55 -3.30
C LYS A 115 7.55 -9.69 -3.84
N ALA A 116 6.95 -8.59 -4.29
CA ALA A 116 5.66 -8.57 -4.98
C ALA A 116 5.77 -8.87 -6.49
N CYS A 117 6.93 -9.37 -6.96
CA CYS A 117 7.20 -9.72 -8.35
C CYS A 117 7.07 -8.57 -9.35
N ILE A 118 7.25 -7.32 -8.90
CA ILE A 118 7.26 -6.16 -9.81
C ILE A 118 8.59 -6.16 -10.58
N PRO A 119 8.57 -6.12 -11.93
CA PRO A 119 9.80 -6.07 -12.72
C PRO A 119 10.64 -4.83 -12.43
N ASP A 120 11.97 -4.96 -12.42
CA ASP A 120 12.91 -3.87 -12.12
C ASP A 120 12.68 -2.62 -12.98
N LYS A 121 12.33 -2.82 -14.25
CA LYS A 121 11.98 -1.72 -15.17
C LYS A 121 10.76 -0.94 -14.68
N ALA A 122 9.74 -1.61 -14.16
CA ALA A 122 8.55 -0.98 -13.60
C ALA A 122 8.87 -0.25 -12.28
N ILE A 123 9.70 -0.84 -11.41
CA ILE A 123 10.20 -0.19 -10.18
C ILE A 123 10.96 1.10 -10.53
N LYS A 124 11.88 1.04 -11.49
CA LYS A 124 12.64 2.20 -11.97
C LYS A 124 11.71 3.28 -12.53
N ASN A 125 10.74 2.90 -13.37
CA ASN A 125 9.77 3.83 -13.93
C ASN A 125 8.89 4.48 -12.86
N LEU A 126 8.51 3.73 -11.82
CA LEU A 126 7.75 4.29 -10.70
C LEU A 126 8.54 5.37 -9.97
N TRP A 127 9.81 5.12 -9.66
CA TRP A 127 10.66 6.14 -9.04
C TRP A 127 10.84 7.37 -9.92
N ASN A 128 11.07 7.20 -11.22
CA ASN A 128 11.19 8.31 -12.18
C ASN A 128 9.92 9.15 -12.32
N ARG A 129 8.75 8.66 -11.87
CA ARG A 129 7.49 9.44 -11.87
C ARG A 129 7.32 10.27 -10.60
N ILE A 130 8.01 9.89 -9.52
CA ILE A 130 7.90 10.50 -8.20
C ILE A 130 9.06 11.49 -7.96
N GLN A 131 10.20 11.28 -8.61
CA GLN A 131 11.41 12.12 -8.59
C GLN A 131 11.54 12.91 -9.88
#